data_AF-A0A0Q3REP7-F1
#
_entry.id   AF-A0A0Q3REP7-F1
#
_cell.length_a   1.000
_cell.length_b   1.000
_cell.length_c   1.000
_cell.angle_alpha   90.00
_cell.angle_beta   90.00
_cell.angle_gamma   90.00
#
_symmetry.space_group_name_H-M   'P 1'
#
loop_
_entity.id
_entity.type
_entity.pdbx_description
1 polymer ?
#
loop_
_entity_poly.entity_id
_entity_poly.type
_entity_poly.pdbx_seq_one_letter_code
_entity_poly.pdbx_strand_id
1 'polypeptide(L)'
;MEMYLRMAKDSSKEVDRFNRWPDLSVNTWEHVNINHVPRQKDGTSCGLFVIKYIQLWSGSKLSKRFSQKDIEIFRRQLPCDILYSVLNKIKIRDMQMQESEEEIPVSSDSSES
;
A
#
# COMPACT_ATOMS: atom_id res chain seq x y z
N MET A 1 3.05 -14.67 -15.15
CA MET A 1 3.59 -15.25 -13.90
C MET A 1 4.98 -15.83 -14.13
N GLU A 2 5.14 -16.73 -15.09
CA GLU A 2 6.44 -17.33 -15.48
C GLU A 2 7.59 -16.34 -15.67
N MET A 3 7.34 -15.19 -16.31
CA MET A 3 8.36 -14.15 -16.51
C MET A 3 8.91 -13.59 -15.18
N TYR A 4 8.03 -13.29 -14.22
CA TYR A 4 8.43 -12.78 -12.90
C TYR A 4 9.19 -13.85 -12.09
N LEU A 5 8.83 -15.12 -12.25
CA LEU A 5 9.54 -16.23 -11.63
C LEU A 5 10.97 -16.39 -12.18
N ARG A 6 11.16 -16.15 -13.48
CA ARG A 6 12.49 -16.14 -14.11
C ARG A 6 13.35 -15.00 -13.57
N MET A 7 12.79 -13.79 -13.49
CA MET A 7 13.51 -12.62 -12.97
C MET A 7 13.98 -12.81 -11.52
N ALA A 8 13.16 -13.41 -10.66
CA ALA A 8 13.55 -13.71 -9.27
C ALA A 8 14.70 -14.74 -9.17
N LYS A 9 14.71 -15.72 -10.10
CA LYS A 9 15.78 -16.75 -10.16
C LYS A 9 17.12 -16.16 -10.56
N ASP A 10 17.13 -15.17 -11.43
CA ASP A 10 18.36 -14.55 -11.91
C ASP A 10 18.98 -13.62 -10.85
N SER A 11 18.17 -12.94 -10.03
CA SER A 11 18.65 -12.06 -8.95
C SER A 11 19.22 -12.81 -7.74
N SER A 12 18.82 -14.07 -7.50
CA SER A 12 19.27 -14.82 -6.30
C SER A 12 20.75 -15.23 -6.37
N LYS A 13 21.39 -15.17 -7.55
CA LYS A 13 22.77 -15.62 -7.77
C LYS A 13 23.82 -14.65 -7.21
N GLU A 14 23.46 -13.40 -6.90
CA GLU A 14 24.41 -12.38 -6.42
C GLU A 14 24.51 -12.28 -4.87
N VAL A 15 23.62 -12.92 -4.10
CA VAL A 15 23.38 -12.59 -2.67
C VAL A 15 24.03 -13.57 -1.66
N ASP A 16 24.97 -14.43 -2.10
CA ASP A 16 25.28 -15.67 -1.36
C ASP A 16 26.61 -15.74 -0.60
N ARG A 17 27.22 -14.62 -0.16
CA ARG A 17 28.50 -14.68 0.59
C ARG A 17 28.46 -14.32 2.08
N PHE A 18 27.37 -13.76 2.61
CA PHE A 18 27.31 -13.30 4.02
C PHE A 18 25.96 -13.49 4.72
N ASN A 19 25.05 -14.27 4.16
CA ASN A 19 23.68 -14.35 4.66
C ASN A 19 23.49 -15.44 5.75
N ARG A 20 22.75 -15.12 6.82
CA ARG A 20 22.37 -16.03 7.93
C ARG A 20 20.95 -16.63 7.80
N TRP A 21 20.21 -16.29 6.75
CA TRP A 21 18.85 -16.78 6.53
C TRP A 21 18.87 -18.19 5.93
N PRO A 22 18.31 -19.19 6.63
CA PRO A 22 18.42 -20.59 6.25
C PRO A 22 17.64 -20.98 4.97
N ASP A 23 16.70 -20.16 4.50
CA ASP A 23 15.84 -20.47 3.34
C ASP A 23 15.99 -19.49 2.16
N LEU A 24 17.18 -18.88 1.99
CA LEU A 24 17.45 -17.83 1.00
C LEU A 24 17.15 -18.24 -0.45
N SER A 25 17.10 -19.54 -0.73
CA SER A 25 16.76 -20.08 -2.05
C SER A 25 15.26 -19.93 -2.31
N VAL A 26 14.76 -18.69 -2.41
CA VAL A 26 13.34 -18.38 -2.69
C VAL A 26 12.83 -19.11 -3.95
N ASN A 27 13.75 -19.40 -4.88
CA ASN A 27 13.50 -20.15 -6.11
C ASN A 27 13.03 -21.60 -5.88
N THR A 28 13.31 -22.18 -4.70
CA THR A 28 12.91 -23.54 -4.32
C THR A 28 11.62 -23.58 -3.51
N TRP A 29 11.07 -22.41 -3.16
CA TRP A 29 9.85 -22.34 -2.38
C TRP A 29 8.65 -22.83 -3.19
N GLU A 30 7.71 -23.49 -2.52
CA GLU A 30 6.47 -23.91 -3.15
C GLU A 30 5.61 -22.69 -3.48
N HIS A 31 5.12 -22.64 -4.72
CA HIS A 31 4.20 -21.60 -5.16
C HIS A 31 2.75 -22.05 -4.93
N VAL A 32 2.12 -21.49 -3.90
CA VAL A 32 0.71 -21.79 -3.59
C VAL A 32 -0.20 -20.72 -4.17
N ASN A 33 -1.03 -21.11 -5.14
CA ASN A 33 -2.08 -20.25 -5.68
C ASN A 33 -3.35 -20.36 -4.84
N ILE A 34 -3.75 -19.26 -4.21
CA ILE A 34 -4.97 -19.20 -3.40
C ILE A 34 -6.16 -18.81 -4.28
N ASN A 35 -7.05 -19.77 -4.51
CA ASN A 35 -8.24 -19.59 -5.33
C ASN A 35 -9.41 -18.97 -4.55
N HIS A 36 -10.40 -18.45 -5.28
CA HIS A 36 -11.67 -17.94 -4.73
C HIS A 36 -11.51 -16.79 -3.71
N VAL A 37 -10.47 -15.98 -3.87
CA VAL A 37 -10.28 -14.72 -3.16
C VAL A 37 -11.12 -13.58 -3.78
N PRO A 38 -11.54 -12.58 -2.99
CA PRO A 38 -12.28 -11.42 -3.51
C PRO A 38 -11.58 -10.71 -4.68
N ARG A 39 -12.21 -10.64 -5.85
CA ARG A 39 -11.61 -9.99 -7.02
C ARG A 39 -12.01 -8.52 -7.10
N GLN A 40 -11.02 -7.67 -7.33
CA GLN A 40 -11.22 -6.26 -7.70
C GLN A 40 -11.99 -6.17 -9.03
N LYS A 41 -12.88 -5.18 -9.11
CA LYS A 41 -13.72 -4.93 -10.29
C LYS A 41 -13.43 -3.59 -10.98
N ASP A 42 -12.64 -2.72 -10.36
CA ASP A 42 -12.22 -1.42 -10.92
C ASP A 42 -10.73 -1.43 -11.28
N GLY A 43 -10.21 -0.32 -11.80
CA GLY A 43 -8.79 -0.16 -12.15
C GLY A 43 -7.92 0.52 -11.07
N THR A 44 -8.49 0.95 -9.94
CA THR A 44 -7.85 1.91 -9.02
C THR A 44 -7.81 1.46 -7.56
N SER A 45 -8.36 0.30 -7.24
CA SER A 45 -8.43 -0.23 -5.87
C SER A 45 -7.41 -1.31 -5.54
N CYS A 46 -6.49 -1.64 -6.46
CA CYS A 46 -5.54 -2.76 -6.29
C CYS A 46 -4.72 -2.67 -5.00
N GLY A 47 -4.20 -1.48 -4.66
CA GLY A 47 -3.47 -1.26 -3.42
C GLY A 47 -4.33 -1.49 -2.17
N LEU A 48 -5.61 -1.10 -2.20
CA LEU A 48 -6.53 -1.31 -1.07
C LEU A 48 -6.87 -2.80 -0.88
N PHE A 49 -7.00 -3.55 -1.97
CA PHE A 49 -7.15 -5.00 -1.92
C PHE A 49 -5.93 -5.65 -1.27
N VAL A 50 -4.70 -5.27 -1.65
CA VAL A 50 -3.46 -5.78 -1.03
C VAL A 50 -3.45 -5.54 0.48
N ILE A 51 -3.76 -4.31 0.92
CA ILE A 51 -3.83 -3.99 2.36
C ILE A 51 -4.87 -4.87 3.06
N LYS A 52 -6.05 -5.05 2.47
CA LYS A 52 -7.09 -5.90 3.07
C LYS A 52 -6.71 -7.38 3.10
N TYR A 53 -5.98 -7.88 2.10
CA TYR A 53 -5.44 -9.22 2.13
C TYR A 53 -4.47 -9.40 3.28
N ILE A 54 -3.51 -8.48 3.46
CA ILE A 54 -2.55 -8.54 4.57
C ILE A 54 -3.27 -8.51 5.91
N GLN A 55 -4.24 -7.62 6.08
CA GLN A 55 -5.01 -7.50 7.34
C GLN A 55 -5.83 -8.74 7.68
N LEU A 56 -6.30 -9.48 6.68
CA LEU A 56 -7.20 -10.62 6.87
C LEU A 56 -6.50 -11.98 6.68
N TRP A 57 -5.22 -12.01 6.35
CA TRP A 57 -4.50 -13.26 6.10
C TRP A 57 -4.22 -14.00 7.41
N SER A 58 -4.69 -15.24 7.51
CA SER A 58 -4.47 -16.10 8.67
C SER A 58 -3.21 -16.98 8.55
N GLY A 59 -2.39 -16.79 7.51
CA GLY A 59 -1.29 -17.69 7.15
C GLY A 59 -1.67 -18.73 6.08
N SER A 60 -2.94 -19.11 5.97
CA SER A 60 -3.41 -20.12 5.00
C SER A 60 -4.67 -19.73 4.23
N LYS A 61 -5.49 -18.85 4.79
CA LYS A 61 -6.71 -18.33 4.16
C LYS A 61 -7.05 -16.94 4.68
N LEU A 62 -8.08 -16.32 4.12
CA LEU A 62 -8.64 -15.12 4.71
C LEU A 62 -9.49 -15.49 5.93
N SER A 63 -9.22 -14.83 7.06
CA SER A 63 -10.00 -14.94 8.30
C SER A 63 -11.44 -14.47 8.11
N LYS A 64 -11.65 -13.52 7.22
CA LYS A 64 -12.96 -13.01 6.82
C LYS A 64 -12.99 -12.68 5.32
N ARG A 65 -14.11 -12.94 4.65
CA ARG A 65 -14.33 -12.48 3.27
C ARG A 65 -14.76 -11.02 3.24
N PHE A 66 -14.37 -10.33 2.17
CA PHE A 66 -14.75 -8.94 1.89
C PHE A 66 -15.15 -8.80 0.41
N SER A 67 -15.78 -7.68 0.09
CA SER A 67 -16.31 -7.35 -1.23
C SER A 67 -15.73 -6.04 -1.76
N GLN A 68 -15.98 -5.73 -3.03
CA GLN A 68 -15.65 -4.42 -3.62
C GLN A 68 -16.30 -3.26 -2.84
N LYS A 69 -17.55 -3.44 -2.37
CA LYS A 69 -18.25 -2.43 -1.56
C LYS A 69 -17.55 -2.17 -0.23
N ASP A 70 -17.03 -3.22 0.40
CA ASP A 70 -16.22 -3.07 1.62
C ASP A 70 -14.94 -2.28 1.34
N ILE A 71 -14.34 -2.45 0.16
CA ILE A 71 -13.16 -1.68 -0.27
C ILE A 71 -13.49 -0.21 -0.52
N GLU A 72 -14.66 0.10 -1.09
CA GLU A 72 -15.11 1.48 -1.25
C GLU A 72 -15.34 2.18 0.10
N ILE A 73 -15.88 1.47 1.08
CA ILE A 73 -16.00 1.98 2.45
C ILE A 73 -14.62 2.16 3.08
N PHE A 74 -13.76 1.15 2.95
CA PHE A 74 -12.39 1.17 3.47
C PHE A 74 -11.57 2.32 2.89
N ARG A 75 -11.73 2.64 1.59
CA ARG A 75 -11.09 3.79 0.93
C ARG A 75 -11.36 5.10 1.67
N ARG A 76 -12.57 5.29 2.18
CA ARG A 76 -12.97 6.51 2.90
C ARG A 76 -12.48 6.51 4.35
N GLN A 77 -12.38 5.32 4.97
CA GLN A 77 -11.95 5.17 6.36
C GLN A 77 -10.42 5.28 6.50
N LEU A 78 -9.67 4.72 5.55
CA LEU A 78 -8.23 4.59 5.65
C LEU A 78 -7.49 5.92 5.88
N PRO A 79 -7.81 7.03 5.18
CA PRO A 79 -7.18 8.32 5.47
C PRO A 79 -7.44 8.79 6.89
N CYS A 80 -8.67 8.64 7.41
CA CYS A 80 -8.99 8.99 8.79
C CYS A 80 -8.18 8.12 9.78
N ASP A 81 -8.13 6.81 9.56
CA ASP A 81 -7.38 5.89 10.41
C ASP A 81 -5.89 6.26 10.47
N ILE A 82 -5.30 6.69 9.35
CA ILE A 82 -3.92 7.14 9.27
C ILE A 82 -3.73 8.49 9.98
N LEU A 83 -4.56 9.49 9.65
CA LEU A 83 -4.45 10.85 10.19
C LEU A 83 -4.58 10.88 11.71
N TYR A 84 -5.54 10.14 12.24
CA TYR A 84 -5.83 10.07 13.68
C TYR A 84 -5.05 8.98 14.41
N SER A 85 -4.18 8.23 13.73
CA SER A 85 -3.33 7.23 14.37
C SER A 85 -2.42 7.87 15.41
N VAL A 86 -2.30 7.24 16.59
CA VAL A 86 -1.32 7.64 17.62
C VAL A 86 0.12 7.51 17.13
N LEU A 87 0.36 6.68 16.10
CA LEU A 87 1.66 6.50 15.46
C LEU A 87 1.96 7.58 14.42
N ASN A 88 0.96 8.37 14.03
CA ASN A 88 1.18 9.52 13.15
C ASN A 88 1.95 10.60 13.92
N LYS A 89 3.16 10.89 13.45
CA LYS A 89 4.06 11.87 14.06
C LYS A 89 3.65 13.30 13.73
N ILE A 90 3.01 13.51 12.59
CA ILE A 90 2.49 14.82 12.18
C ILE A 90 1.13 14.98 12.85
N LYS A 91 0.99 15.96 13.76
CA LYS A 91 -0.31 16.24 14.37
C LYS A 91 -1.15 17.04 13.38
N ILE A 92 -2.46 16.85 13.43
CA ILE A 92 -3.41 17.59 12.59
C ILE A 92 -3.24 19.11 12.75
N ARG A 93 -2.91 19.55 13.96
CA ARG A 93 -2.62 20.96 14.25
C ARG A 93 -1.42 21.48 13.46
N ASP A 94 -0.42 20.64 13.21
CA ASP A 94 0.80 21.01 12.50
C ASP A 94 0.55 21.11 10.99
N MET A 95 -0.37 20.29 10.44
CA MET A 95 -0.78 20.39 9.03
C MET A 95 -1.57 21.69 8.74
N GLN A 96 -2.43 22.11 9.66
CA GLN A 96 -3.21 23.34 9.53
C GLN A 96 -2.33 24.60 9.51
N MET A 97 -1.16 24.57 10.15
CA MET A 97 -0.22 25.69 10.12
C MET A 97 0.57 25.78 8.80
N GLN A 98 0.79 24.66 8.11
CA GLN A 98 1.51 24.67 6.83
C GLN A 98 0.66 25.19 5.67
N GLU A 99 -0.66 24.93 5.67
CA GLU A 99 -1.57 25.48 4.65
C GLU A 99 -1.67 27.02 4.71
N SER A 100 -1.48 27.63 5.89
CA SER A 100 -1.52 29.10 6.04
C SER A 100 -0.26 29.83 5.57
N GLU A 101 0.87 29.14 5.38
CA GLU A 101 2.13 29.76 4.96
C GLU A 101 2.33 29.74 3.42
N GLU A 102 1.55 28.94 2.69
CA GLU A 102 1.62 28.84 1.21
C GLU A 102 0.64 29.77 0.46
N GLU A 103 -0.20 30.56 1.14
CA GLU A 103 -1.00 31.61 0.48
C GLU A 103 -0.11 32.80 0.06
N ILE A 104 0.44 32.71 -1.16
CA ILE A 104 1.21 33.77 -1.83
C ILE A 104 0.35 35.04 -1.99
N PRO A 105 0.89 36.26 -1.78
CA PRO A 105 0.11 37.49 -1.91
C PRO A 105 -0.33 37.68 -3.36
N VAL A 106 -1.64 37.83 -3.58
CA VAL A 106 -2.18 38.34 -4.84
C VAL A 106 -1.66 39.76 -5.02
N SER A 107 -0.65 39.91 -5.87
CA SER A 107 -0.25 41.19 -6.44
C SER A 107 -1.42 41.70 -7.28
N SER A 108 -2.23 42.56 -6.67
CA SER A 108 -3.17 43.42 -7.36
C SER A 108 -2.39 44.52 -8.08
N ASP A 109 -2.06 44.30 -9.35
CA ASP A 109 -1.65 45.41 -10.21
C ASP A 109 -2.91 46.10 -10.74
N SER A 110 -3.36 47.09 -9.97
CA SER A 110 -4.21 48.15 -10.46
C SER A 110 -3.31 49.18 -11.14
N SER A 111 -3.38 49.29 -12.46
CA SER A 111 -2.96 50.50 -13.15
C SER A 111 -3.97 50.83 -14.25
N GLU A 112 -4.84 51.79 -13.90
CA GLU A 112 -5.55 52.66 -14.83
C GLU A 112 -4.55 53.32 -15.78
N SER A 113 -4.83 53.29 -17.09
CA SER A 113 -4.67 54.38 -18.08
C SER A 113 -5.22 53.94 -19.43
#